data_AF-A0A1H7TUH4-F1
#
_entry.id   AF-A0A1H7TUH4-F1
#
_cell.length_a   1.000
_cell.length_b   1.000
_cell.length_c   1.000
_cell.angle_alpha   90.00
_cell.angle_beta   90.00
_cell.angle_gamma   90.00
#
_symmetry.space_group_name_H-M   'P 1'
#
loop_
_entity.id
_entity.type
_entity.pdbx_description
1 polymer ?
#
loop_
_entity_poly.entity_id
_entity_poly.type
_entity_poly.pdbx_seq_one_letter_code
_entity_poly.pdbx_strand_id
1 'polypeptide(L)'
;MSTKKSFQILCVFDLLLIGIYVLYIVLPENYYPGYYPIGIVQIILLTGAVISLSLYLRNRIILKKISIMDGLLLAGYIFSIMFMAYSVFIWYAAMPS
;
A
#
# COMPACT_ATOMS: atom_id res chain seq x y z
N MET A 1 9.49 8.59 13.57
CA MET A 1 8.26 7.77 13.69
C MET A 1 8.55 6.52 14.51
N SER A 2 7.71 6.16 15.49
CA SER A 2 7.91 4.92 16.27
C SER A 2 7.49 3.68 15.46
N THR A 3 8.02 2.49 15.80
CA THR A 3 7.60 1.22 15.15
C THR A 3 6.10 1.01 15.27
N LYS A 4 5.52 1.24 16.46
CA LYS A 4 4.08 1.06 16.70
C LYS A 4 3.22 1.90 15.74
N LYS A 5 3.55 3.19 15.57
CA LYS A 5 2.84 4.08 14.64
C LYS A 5 3.00 3.62 13.20
N SER A 6 4.20 3.23 12.81
CA SER A 6 4.49 2.77 11.44
C SER A 6 3.76 1.46 11.11
N PHE A 7 3.70 0.55 12.08
CA PHE A 7 2.90 -0.67 11.97
C PHE A 7 1.41 -0.37 11.81
N GLN A 8 0.85 0.54 12.61
CA GLN A 8 -0.54 0.96 12.47
C GLN A 8 -0.82 1.55 11.08
N ILE A 9 0.10 2.39 10.57
CA ILE A 9 -0.03 2.97 9.23
C ILE A 9 0.00 1.87 8.15
N LEU A 10 0.92 0.90 8.26
CA LEU A 10 0.96 -0.25 7.35
C LEU A 10 -0.36 -1.02 7.37
N CYS A 11 -0.90 -1.34 8.56
CA CYS A 11 -2.19 -2.02 8.68
C CYS A 11 -3.34 -1.22 8.05
N VAL A 12 -3.32 0.12 8.15
CA VAL A 12 -4.31 0.97 7.48
C VAL A 12 -4.20 0.85 5.97
N PHE A 13 -2.97 0.88 5.42
CA PHE A 13 -2.77 0.67 3.98
C PHE A 13 -3.28 -0.71 3.54
N ASP A 14 -2.94 -1.77 4.27
CA ASP A 14 -3.37 -3.13 3.92
C ASP A 14 -4.89 -3.31 4.04
N LEU A 15 -5.52 -2.71 5.06
CA LEU A 15 -6.98 -2.74 5.20
C LEU A 15 -7.68 -1.99 4.07
N LEU A 16 -7.16 -0.82 3.67
CA LEU A 16 -7.69 -0.06 2.54
C LEU A 16 -7.52 -0.84 1.23
N LEU A 17 -6.36 -1.44 1.03
CA LEU A 17 -6.05 -2.29 -0.11
C LEU A 17 -7.06 -3.44 -0.21
N ILE A 18 -7.21 -4.22 0.86
CA ILE A 18 -8.18 -5.33 0.93
C ILE A 18 -9.60 -4.80 0.70
N GLY A 19 -9.97 -3.70 1.34
CA GLY A 19 -11.30 -3.10 1.21
C GLY A 19 -11.64 -2.72 -0.23
N ILE A 20 -10.68 -2.18 -0.98
CA ILE A 20 -10.84 -1.87 -2.41
C ILE A 20 -11.08 -3.15 -3.20
N TYR A 21 -10.27 -4.20 -3.01
CA TYR A 21 -10.49 -5.46 -3.74
C TYR A 21 -11.84 -6.10 -3.40
N VAL A 22 -12.24 -6.11 -2.12
CA VAL A 22 -13.53 -6.64 -1.71
C VAL A 22 -14.66 -5.84 -2.34
N LEU A 23 -14.59 -4.51 -2.34
CA LEU A 23 -15.59 -3.67 -3.00
C LEU A 23 -15.73 -4.03 -4.48
N TYR A 24 -14.63 -4.20 -5.19
CA TYR A 24 -14.67 -4.49 -6.64
C TYR A 24 -15.10 -5.93 -6.96
N ILE A 25 -14.90 -6.88 -6.05
CA ILE A 25 -15.38 -8.27 -6.21
C ILE A 25 -16.88 -8.37 -5.88
N VAL A 26 -17.35 -7.62 -4.89
CA VAL A 26 -18.71 -7.76 -4.34
C VAL A 26 -19.71 -6.80 -5.01
N LEU A 27 -19.26 -5.65 -5.54
CA LEU A 27 -20.19 -4.70 -6.15
C LEU A 27 -20.86 -5.32 -7.40
N PRO A 28 -22.19 -5.20 -7.52
CA PRO A 28 -22.89 -5.57 -8.75
C PRO A 28 -22.36 -4.74 -9.94
N GLU A 29 -22.35 -5.31 -11.15
CA GLU A 29 -21.87 -4.64 -12.37
C GLU A 29 -22.49 -3.26 -12.58
N ASN A 30 -23.76 -3.08 -12.20
CA ASN A 30 -24.48 -1.81 -12.32
C ASN A 30 -23.89 -0.66 -11.47
N TYR A 31 -23.15 -0.99 -10.40
CA TYR A 31 -22.47 -0.02 -9.54
C TYR A 31 -20.95 -0.02 -9.77
N TYR A 32 -20.45 -0.84 -10.69
CA TYR A 32 -19.04 -0.92 -11.01
C TYR A 32 -18.62 0.40 -11.67
N PRO A 33 -17.80 1.24 -11.01
CA PRO A 33 -17.46 2.56 -11.52
C PRO A 33 -16.43 2.52 -12.67
N GLY A 34 -16.23 1.34 -13.25
CA GLY A 34 -15.20 1.06 -14.24
C GLY A 34 -13.83 0.77 -13.62
N TYR A 35 -12.88 0.39 -14.46
CA TYR A 35 -11.51 0.12 -14.03
C TYR A 35 -10.77 1.40 -13.62
N TYR A 36 -11.13 2.58 -14.14
CA TYR A 36 -10.32 3.78 -13.97
C TYR A 36 -10.11 4.25 -12.51
N PRO A 37 -11.15 4.27 -11.64
CA PRO A 37 -10.99 4.75 -10.27
C PRO A 37 -10.11 3.84 -9.41
N ILE A 38 -10.06 2.53 -9.68
CA ILE A 38 -9.27 1.59 -8.87
C ILE A 38 -7.78 1.90 -8.98
N GLY A 39 -7.30 2.19 -10.20
CA GLY A 39 -5.89 2.49 -10.44
C GLY A 39 -5.45 3.76 -9.76
N ILE A 40 -6.29 4.80 -9.79
CA ILE A 40 -6.01 6.07 -9.11
C ILE A 40 -5.87 5.85 -7.61
N VAL A 41 -6.81 5.12 -6.99
CA VAL A 41 -6.74 4.84 -5.54
C VAL A 41 -5.50 4.00 -5.21
N GLN A 42 -5.17 3.00 -6.03
CA GLN A 42 -3.96 2.20 -5.86
C GLN A 42 -2.67 3.03 -5.98
N ILE A 43 -2.60 3.98 -6.91
CA ILE A 43 -1.46 4.91 -7.04
C ILE A 43 -1.31 5.77 -5.78
N ILE A 44 -2.42 6.27 -5.23
CA ILE A 44 -2.42 7.06 -3.99
C ILE A 44 -1.91 6.21 -2.81
N LEU A 45 -2.43 4.98 -2.65
CA LEU A 45 -2.00 4.07 -1.59
C LEU A 45 -0.52 3.70 -1.72
N LEU A 46 -0.07 3.37 -2.93
CA LEU A 46 1.33 3.06 -3.23
C LEU A 46 2.25 4.23 -2.87
N THR A 47 1.89 5.44 -3.30
CA THR A 47 2.67 6.65 -3.04
C THR A 47 2.73 6.93 -1.53
N GLY A 48 1.60 6.81 -0.83
CA GLY A 48 1.54 6.94 0.63
C GLY A 48 2.39 5.92 1.37
N ALA A 49 2.37 4.65 0.94
CA ALA A 49 3.17 3.59 1.53
C ALA A 49 4.67 3.81 1.36
N VAL A 50 5.11 4.22 0.16
CA VAL A 50 6.51 4.57 -0.13
C VAL A 50 6.98 5.77 0.71
N ILE A 51 6.16 6.81 0.83
CA ILE A 51 6.48 7.99 1.67
C ILE A 51 6.58 7.56 3.14
N SER A 52 5.62 6.77 3.64
CA SER A 52 5.62 6.29 5.03
C SER A 52 6.85 5.45 5.35
N LEU A 53 7.21 4.51 4.46
CA LEU A 53 8.43 3.70 4.59
C LEU A 53 9.68 4.59 4.58
N SER A 54 9.74 5.59 3.70
CA SER A 54 10.87 6.51 3.61
C SER A 54 11.05 7.33 4.90
N LEU A 55 9.96 7.87 5.46
CA LEU A 55 9.97 8.59 6.74
C LEU A 55 10.37 7.68 7.91
N TYR A 56 9.90 6.43 7.88
CA TYR A 56 10.26 5.44 8.88
C TYR A 56 11.76 5.10 8.85
N LEU A 57 12.30 4.78 7.66
CA LEU A 57 13.71 4.47 7.43
C LEU A 57 14.61 5.64 7.83
N ARG A 58 14.28 6.86 7.37
CA ARG A 58 15.02 8.07 7.74
C ARG A 58 15.14 8.21 9.26
N ASN A 59 14.04 8.02 9.98
CA ASN A 59 14.04 8.10 11.44
C ASN A 59 14.85 6.99 12.11
N ARG A 60 14.82 5.76 11.56
CA ARG A 60 15.57 4.61 12.10
C ARG A 60 17.07 4.73 11.88
N ILE A 61 17.49 5.21 10.71
CA ILE A 61 18.89 5.48 10.39
C ILE A 61 19.47 6.52 11.37
N ILE A 62 18.73 7.60 11.64
CA ILE A 62 19.15 8.66 12.58
C ILE A 62 19.31 8.10 14.00
N LEU A 63 18.39 7.23 14.45
CA LEU A 63 18.41 6.69 15.80
C LEU A 63 19.39 5.52 16.00
N LYS A 64 19.99 4.99 14.92
CA LYS A 64 20.92 3.83 14.92
C LYS A 64 20.45 2.60 15.72
N LYS A 65 19.14 2.48 15.92
CA LYS A 65 18.53 1.41 16.73
C LYS A 65 17.63 0.59 15.83
N ILE A 66 18.14 -0.57 15.40
CA ILE A 66 17.44 -1.57 14.60
C ILE A 66 17.12 -2.75 15.51
N SER A 67 15.85 -3.12 15.53
CA SER A 67 15.32 -4.30 16.22
C SER A 67 14.74 -5.30 15.21
N ILE A 68 14.55 -6.55 15.63
CA ILE A 68 13.91 -7.59 14.80
C ILE A 68 12.52 -7.14 14.30
N MET A 69 11.76 -6.43 15.15
CA MET A 69 10.46 -5.88 14.79
C MET A 69 10.54 -4.87 13.65
N ASP A 70 11.65 -4.14 13.55
CA ASP A 70 11.87 -3.19 12.47
C ASP A 70 12.14 -3.91 11.14
N GLY A 71 12.80 -5.07 11.19
CA GLY A 71 13.01 -5.94 10.03
C GLY A 71 11.71 -6.56 9.52
N LEU A 72 10.85 -7.07 10.42
CA LEU A 72 9.52 -7.58 10.08
C LEU A 72 8.65 -6.48 9.45
N LEU A 73 8.67 -5.28 10.03
CA LEU A 73 7.93 -4.13 9.50
C LEU A 73 8.42 -3.73 8.11
N LEU A 74 9.74 -3.75 7.88
CA LEU A 74 10.34 -3.50 6.57
C LEU A 74 9.89 -4.51 5.53
N ALA A 75 9.94 -5.80 5.87
CA ALA A 75 9.46 -6.87 5.00
C ALA A 75 7.98 -6.71 4.66
N GLY A 76 7.14 -6.36 5.65
CA GLY A 76 5.73 -6.06 5.43
C GLY A 76 5.51 -4.89 4.46
N TYR A 77 6.17 -3.76 4.68
CA TYR A 77 6.10 -2.62 3.76
C TYR A 77 6.54 -2.99 2.33
N ILE A 78 7.65 -3.72 2.18
CA ILE A 78 8.14 -4.15 0.87
C ILE A 78 7.09 -5.03 0.19
N PHE A 79 6.54 -6.01 0.90
CA PHE A 79 5.51 -6.89 0.37
C PHE A 79 4.26 -6.12 -0.08
N SER A 80 3.72 -5.23 0.75
CA SER A 80 2.54 -4.43 0.41
C SER A 80 2.81 -3.48 -0.76
N ILE A 81 3.99 -2.84 -0.80
CA ILE A 81 4.40 -1.97 -1.92
C ILE A 81 4.51 -2.76 -3.22
N MET A 82 5.14 -3.95 -3.20
CA MET A 82 5.25 -4.80 -4.38
C MET A 82 3.86 -5.21 -4.91
N PHE A 83 2.96 -5.58 -4.01
CA PHE A 83 1.60 -5.96 -4.37
C PHE A 83 0.83 -4.78 -5.00
N MET A 84 0.88 -3.60 -4.37
CA MET A 84 0.25 -2.39 -4.92
C MET A 84 0.86 -1.98 -6.27
N ALA A 85 2.19 -2.04 -6.41
CA ALA A 85 2.87 -1.74 -7.66
C ALA A 85 2.47 -2.72 -8.78
N TYR A 86 2.37 -4.01 -8.47
CA TYR A 86 1.87 -5.02 -9.40
C TYR A 86 0.41 -4.75 -9.81
N SER A 87 -0.45 -4.38 -8.85
CA SER A 87 -1.83 -4.00 -9.16
C SER A 87 -1.91 -2.80 -10.11
N VAL A 88 -1.10 -1.77 -9.87
CA VAL A 88 -1.06 -0.58 -10.75
C VAL A 88 -0.54 -0.95 -12.13
N PHE A 89 0.47 -1.82 -12.22
CA PHE A 89 1.00 -2.32 -13.49
C PHE A 89 -0.07 -3.06 -14.30
N ILE A 90 -0.81 -3.99 -13.68
CA ILE A 90 -1.91 -4.70 -14.35
C ILE A 90 -3.01 -3.74 -14.77
N TRP A 91 -3.38 -2.79 -13.91
CA TRP A 91 -4.37 -1.76 -14.24
C TRP A 91 -3.95 -0.93 -15.47
N TYR A 92 -2.69 -0.47 -15.50
CA TYR A 92 -2.15 0.29 -16.62
C TYR A 92 -2.12 -0.54 -17.92
N ALA A 93 -1.74 -1.82 -17.83
CA ALA A 93 -1.70 -2.73 -18.97
C ALA A 93 -3.10 -3.08 -19.52
N ALA A 94 -4.15 -3.02 -18.68
CA ALA A 94 -5.53 -3.29 -19.07
C ALA A 94 -6.30 -2.03 -19.51
N MET A 95 -5.66 -0.85 -19.50
CA MET A 95 -6.28 0.39 -19.93
C MET A 95 -6.44 0.39 -21.47
N PRO A 96 -7.64 0.67 -22.02
CA PRO A 96 -7.82 0.72 -23.46
C PRO A 96 -6.98 1.87 -24.05
N SER A 97 -6.11 1.52 -24.99
CA SER A 97 -5.20 2.41 -25.72
C SER A 97 -5.89 3.13 -26.87
#